data_AF-A0A158J6P1-F1
#
_entry.id   AF-A0A158J6P1-F1
#
_cell.length_a   1.000
_cell.length_b   1.000
_cell.length_c   1.000
_cell.angle_alpha   90.00
_cell.angle_beta   90.00
_cell.angle_gamma   90.00
#
_symmetry.space_group_name_H-M   'P 1'
#
loop_
_entity.id
_entity.type
_entity.pdbx_description
1 polymer ?
#
loop_
_entity_poly.entity_id
_entity_poly.type
_entity_poly.pdbx_seq_one_letter_code
_entity_poly.pdbx_strand_id
1 'polypeptide(L)'
;MPYITDLSLFEQITKLAKIPLGTSSRSIEIRILEWGEFSVGGFWPYVVELAKMSLDNTLYFWDVNRSMDDTFHKSFGKYPAIALSTSMTEQEYLDELGGLFAGKDEQWFVMNATDSYLLAPASGAWRISGEYATERGKIISTVGLPPDELFPHDFLRE
;
A
#
# COMPACT_ATOMS: atom_id res chain seq x y z
N MET A 1 -12.73 -19.73 7.18
CA MET A 1 -13.11 -18.31 7.12
C MET A 1 -13.33 -17.96 5.66
N PRO A 2 -14.36 -17.17 5.30
CA PRO A 2 -14.48 -16.68 3.93
C PRO A 2 -13.29 -15.75 3.65
N TYR A 3 -12.51 -16.05 2.61
CA TYR A 3 -11.42 -15.18 2.16
C TYR A 3 -12.02 -13.86 1.65
N ILE A 4 -11.52 -12.72 2.13
CA ILE A 4 -11.81 -11.40 1.57
C ILE A 4 -10.90 -11.21 0.36
N THR A 5 -11.43 -10.74 -0.78
CA THR A 5 -10.60 -10.44 -1.95
C THR A 5 -9.87 -9.10 -1.77
N ASP A 6 -8.75 -8.92 -2.47
CA ASP A 6 -7.99 -7.65 -2.56
C ASP A 6 -8.90 -6.44 -2.82
N LEU A 7 -9.83 -6.58 -3.76
CA LEU A 7 -10.80 -5.56 -4.11
C LEU A 7 -11.78 -5.29 -2.96
N SER A 8 -12.33 -6.32 -2.34
CA SER A 8 -13.30 -6.17 -1.24
C SER A 8 -12.66 -5.49 -0.03
N LEU A 9 -11.40 -5.83 0.25
CA LEU A 9 -10.62 -5.22 1.30
C LEU A 9 -10.30 -3.75 0.99
N PHE A 10 -9.87 -3.43 -0.23
CA PHE A 10 -9.65 -2.05 -0.66
C PHE A 10 -10.91 -1.22 -0.53
N GLU A 11 -12.06 -1.73 -1.00
CA GLU A 11 -13.35 -1.05 -0.86
C GLU A 11 -13.74 -0.84 0.61
N GLN A 12 -13.45 -1.81 1.48
CA GLN A 12 -13.70 -1.68 2.92
C GLN A 12 -12.81 -0.62 3.56
N ILE A 13 -11.50 -0.63 3.28
CA ILE A 13 -10.52 0.33 3.81
C ILE A 13 -10.85 1.74 3.32
N THR A 14 -11.06 1.92 2.02
CA THR A 14 -11.40 3.22 1.43
C THR A 14 -12.70 3.80 1.99
N LYS A 15 -13.73 2.96 2.16
CA LYS A 15 -15.00 3.36 2.80
C LYS A 15 -14.81 3.80 4.24
N LEU A 16 -14.01 3.08 5.03
CA LEU A 16 -13.73 3.43 6.43
C LEU A 16 -12.88 4.70 6.54
N ALA A 17 -11.87 4.82 5.70
CA ALA A 17 -10.96 5.96 5.65
C ALA A 17 -11.59 7.21 5.00
N LYS A 18 -12.83 7.12 4.50
CA LYS A 18 -13.52 8.18 3.75
C LYS A 18 -12.73 8.69 2.55
N ILE A 19 -11.95 7.80 1.95
CA ILE A 19 -11.19 8.05 0.73
C ILE A 19 -12.21 8.05 -0.42
N PRO A 20 -12.38 9.15 -1.16
CA PRO A 20 -13.26 9.16 -2.32
C PRO A 20 -12.78 8.12 -3.33
N LEU A 21 -13.61 7.11 -3.60
CA LEU A 21 -13.39 6.20 -4.70
C LEU A 21 -13.64 6.95 -6.01
N GLY A 22 -12.59 7.15 -6.81
CA GLY A 22 -12.72 7.73 -8.15
C GLY A 22 -13.73 6.94 -8.99
N THR A 23 -14.56 7.64 -9.77
CA THR A 23 -15.49 7.02 -10.72
C THR A 23 -14.71 6.40 -11.88
N SER A 24 -14.62 5.07 -11.93
CA SER A 24 -13.90 4.36 -12.99
C SER A 24 -14.65 4.40 -14.33
N SER A 25 -14.10 5.08 -15.33
CA SER A 25 -14.24 4.66 -16.73
C SER A 25 -13.10 5.24 -17.59
N ARG A 26 -11.88 4.78 -17.34
CA ARG A 26 -10.78 4.71 -18.31
C ARG A 26 -10.13 3.35 -18.07
N SER A 27 -9.63 2.70 -19.11
CA SER A 27 -9.12 1.32 -19.07
C SER A 27 -8.29 1.06 -17.81
N ILE A 28 -8.66 0.06 -17.02
CA ILE A 28 -7.91 -0.33 -15.82
C ILE A 28 -6.64 -1.05 -16.27
N GLU A 29 -5.50 -0.57 -15.81
CA GLU A 29 -4.21 -1.24 -15.98
C GLU A 29 -3.91 -2.11 -14.76
N ILE A 30 -3.45 -3.34 -14.99
CA ILE A 30 -3.09 -4.31 -13.95
C ILE A 30 -1.63 -4.74 -14.17
N ARG A 31 -0.81 -4.69 -13.10
CA ARG A 31 0.60 -5.12 -13.11
C ARG A 31 0.88 -6.01 -11.90
N ILE A 32 1.60 -7.10 -12.09
CA ILE A 32 2.06 -7.99 -11.02
C ILE A 32 3.53 -7.70 -10.75
N LEU A 33 3.92 -7.70 -9.48
CA LEU A 33 5.23 -7.35 -8.95
C LEU A 33 5.77 -8.47 -8.05
N GLU A 34 7.07 -8.49 -7.79
CA GLU A 34 7.65 -9.33 -6.74
C GLU A 34 7.71 -8.57 -5.40
N TRP A 35 7.54 -9.27 -4.27
CA TRP A 35 7.45 -8.61 -2.96
C TRP A 35 8.78 -8.00 -2.50
N GLY A 36 9.90 -8.65 -2.83
CA GLY A 36 11.24 -8.14 -2.53
C GLY A 36 11.41 -6.69 -2.97
N GLU A 37 10.81 -6.34 -4.11
CA GLU A 37 10.82 -5.02 -4.74
C GLU A 37 10.31 -3.89 -3.85
N PHE A 38 9.45 -4.15 -2.87
CA PHE A 38 8.90 -3.15 -1.94
C PHE A 38 9.87 -2.73 -0.83
N SER A 39 10.93 -3.53 -0.66
CA SER A 39 11.93 -3.41 0.41
C SER A 39 13.35 -3.15 -0.11
N VAL A 40 13.56 -3.20 -1.43
CA VAL A 40 14.80 -2.76 -2.11
C VAL A 40 14.56 -1.44 -2.84
N GLY A 41 15.61 -0.61 -2.93
CA GLY A 41 15.49 0.77 -3.43
C GLY A 41 14.94 0.86 -4.85
N GLY A 42 14.22 1.94 -5.16
CA GLY A 42 13.54 2.19 -6.44
C GLY A 42 12.01 2.13 -6.35
N PHE A 43 11.45 1.47 -5.33
CA PHE A 43 10.01 1.42 -5.11
C PHE A 43 9.40 2.78 -4.82
N TRP A 44 10.01 3.53 -3.91
CA TRP A 44 9.45 4.82 -3.49
C TRP A 44 9.46 5.87 -4.62
N PRO A 45 10.53 6.04 -5.41
CA PRO A 45 10.50 6.87 -6.62
C PRO A 45 9.36 6.52 -7.58
N TYR A 46 9.09 5.24 -7.80
CA TYR A 46 7.99 4.81 -8.66
C TYR A 46 6.62 5.19 -8.10
N VAL A 47 6.42 4.97 -6.80
CA VAL A 47 5.20 5.36 -6.09
C VAL A 47 4.96 6.87 -6.19
N VAL A 48 6.03 7.67 -6.07
CA VAL A 48 5.96 9.13 -6.21
C VAL A 48 5.57 9.54 -7.63
N GLU A 49 6.12 8.91 -8.67
CA GLU A 49 5.71 9.19 -10.06
C GLU A 49 4.24 8.81 -10.31
N LEU A 50 3.79 7.66 -9.79
CA LEU A 50 2.40 7.24 -9.91
C LEU A 50 1.45 8.22 -9.19
N ALA A 51 1.84 8.72 -8.02
CA ALA A 51 1.08 9.74 -7.29
C ALA A 51 1.02 11.08 -8.05
N LYS A 52 2.09 11.48 -8.75
CA LYS A 52 2.09 12.68 -9.62
C LYS A 52 1.06 12.55 -10.74
N MET A 53 0.93 11.37 -11.35
CA MET A 53 -0.06 11.13 -12.42
C MET A 53 -1.50 11.26 -11.93
N SER A 54 -1.76 10.96 -10.65
CA SER A 54 -3.07 11.13 -10.00
C SER A 54 -3.24 12.43 -9.22
N LEU A 55 -2.23 13.32 -9.24
CA LEU A 55 -2.18 14.59 -8.49
C LEU A 55 -2.31 14.41 -6.97
N ASP A 56 -1.84 13.29 -6.43
CA ASP A 56 -1.84 12.99 -5.01
C ASP A 56 -0.52 13.37 -4.33
N ASN A 57 -0.63 13.90 -3.13
CA ASN A 57 0.51 14.27 -2.28
C ASN A 57 0.60 13.46 -0.98
N THR A 58 -0.44 12.69 -0.65
CA THR A 58 -0.51 11.85 0.53
C THR A 58 -0.96 10.45 0.14
N LEU A 59 -0.19 9.49 0.61
CA LEU A 59 -0.41 8.07 0.43
C LEU A 59 -0.65 7.43 1.79
N TYR A 60 -1.35 6.31 1.80
CA TYR A 60 -1.62 5.57 3.01
C TYR A 60 -1.15 4.14 2.83
N PHE A 61 -0.35 3.66 3.78
CA PHE A 61 0.10 2.28 3.84
C PHE A 61 -0.61 1.59 5.01
N TRP A 62 -1.30 0.48 4.73
CA TRP A 62 -2.06 -0.31 5.69
C TRP A 62 -1.49 -1.71 5.85
N ASP A 63 -1.46 -2.21 7.09
CA ASP A 63 -1.31 -3.64 7.37
C ASP A 63 -2.68 -4.32 7.30
N VAL A 64 -2.82 -5.22 6.33
CA VAL A 64 -4.05 -5.94 6.02
C VAL A 64 -4.28 -7.07 7.00
N ASN A 65 -3.26 -7.84 7.36
CA ASN A 65 -3.45 -9.02 8.19
C ASN A 65 -3.80 -8.64 9.63
N ARG A 66 -3.17 -7.60 10.15
CA ARG A 66 -3.45 -7.10 11.51
C ARG A 66 -4.82 -6.46 11.64
N SER A 67 -5.44 -6.08 10.52
CA SER A 67 -6.84 -5.63 10.48
C SER A 67 -7.88 -6.74 10.71
N MET A 68 -7.44 -8.00 10.84
CA MET A 68 -8.29 -9.13 11.18
C MET A 68 -8.03 -9.65 12.60
N ASP A 69 -7.07 -9.08 13.32
CA ASP A 69 -6.73 -9.47 14.69
C ASP A 69 -7.49 -8.59 15.71
N ASP A 70 -8.48 -9.18 16.38
CA ASP A 70 -9.28 -8.52 17.41
C ASP A 70 -8.48 -8.08 18.64
N THR A 71 -7.36 -8.74 18.94
CA THR A 71 -6.45 -8.31 20.02
C THR A 71 -5.68 -7.08 19.58
N PHE A 72 -5.16 -7.11 18.36
CA PHE A 72 -4.47 -5.97 17.75
C PHE A 72 -5.40 -4.74 17.64
N HIS A 73 -6.66 -4.95 17.26
CA HIS A 73 -7.69 -3.90 17.18
C HIS A 73 -7.89 -3.12 18.48
N LYS A 74 -7.83 -3.80 19.63
CA LYS A 74 -8.01 -3.16 20.93
C LYS A 74 -6.89 -2.16 21.21
N SER A 75 -5.68 -2.51 20.80
CA SER A 75 -4.46 -1.76 21.08
C SER A 75 -4.15 -0.68 20.05
N PHE A 76 -4.40 -0.93 18.77
CA PHE A 76 -3.96 -0.06 17.66
C PHE A 76 -5.10 0.43 16.76
N GLY A 77 -6.33 -0.04 16.99
CA GLY A 77 -7.48 0.25 16.13
C GLY A 77 -7.58 -0.68 14.93
N LYS A 78 -8.66 -0.53 14.16
CA LYS A 78 -8.90 -1.32 12.94
C LYS A 78 -8.11 -0.74 11.78
N TYR A 79 -7.44 -1.59 11.01
CA TYR A 79 -6.60 -1.22 9.86
C TYR A 79 -5.51 -0.21 10.23
N PRO A 80 -4.46 -0.64 10.96
CA PRO A 80 -3.34 0.26 11.27
C PRO A 80 -2.78 0.83 9.97
N ALA A 81 -2.62 2.15 9.94
CA ALA A 81 -2.23 2.88 8.75
C ALA A 81 -1.19 3.95 9.09
N ILE A 82 -0.28 4.19 8.17
CA ILE A 82 0.60 5.37 8.20
C ILE A 82 0.31 6.26 7.00
N ALA A 83 0.36 7.57 7.22
CA ALA A 83 0.27 8.55 6.15
C ALA A 83 1.68 8.91 5.69
N LEU A 84 1.95 8.72 4.41
CA LEU A 84 3.22 8.98 3.75
C LEU A 84 3.07 10.20 2.84
N SER A 85 4.01 11.14 2.91
CA SER A 85 4.04 12.30 2.02
C SER A 85 4.85 11.98 0.77
N THR A 86 4.36 12.29 -0.43
CA THR A 86 5.12 12.09 -1.68
C THR A 86 6.37 12.98 -1.80
N SER A 87 6.54 13.92 -0.86
CA SER A 87 7.77 14.71 -0.72
C SER A 87 8.89 14.01 0.05
N MET A 88 8.60 12.86 0.70
CA MET A 88 9.60 12.08 1.43
C MET A 88 10.66 11.55 0.47
N THR A 89 11.88 11.44 0.96
CA THR A 89 12.95 10.64 0.35
C THR A 89 12.67 9.16 0.57
N GLU A 90 13.34 8.30 -0.20
CA GLU A 90 13.23 6.85 0.00
C GLU A 90 13.69 6.41 1.38
N GLN A 91 14.74 7.03 1.93
CA GLN A 91 15.19 6.74 3.30
C GLN A 91 14.13 7.12 4.33
N GLU A 92 13.50 8.30 4.21
CA GLU A 92 12.42 8.71 5.12
C GLU A 92 11.22 7.76 5.02
N TYR A 93 10.87 7.30 3.82
CA TYR A 93 9.83 6.27 3.63
C TYR A 93 10.18 4.97 4.37
N LEU A 94 11.41 4.47 4.24
CA LEU A 94 11.86 3.26 4.91
C LEU A 94 11.91 3.44 6.44
N ASP A 95 12.33 4.61 6.91
CA ASP A 95 12.37 4.96 8.33
C ASP A 95 10.97 5.02 8.93
N GLU A 96 10.00 5.62 8.23
CA GLU A 96 8.58 5.64 8.64
C GLU A 96 8.00 4.23 8.72
N LEU A 97 8.33 3.35 7.77
CA LEU A 97 7.92 1.94 7.83
C LEU A 97 8.58 1.17 8.97
N GLY A 98 9.84 1.46 9.27
CA GLY A 98 10.60 0.86 10.37
C GLY A 98 10.30 1.46 11.75
N GLY A 99 9.54 2.55 11.80
CA GLY A 99 9.18 3.27 13.01
C GLY A 99 8.38 2.42 13.99
N LEU A 100 8.67 2.58 15.29
CA LEU A 100 7.93 1.95 16.38
C LEU A 100 6.68 2.76 16.71
N PHE A 101 5.52 2.19 16.39
CA PHE A 101 4.21 2.72 16.75
C PHE A 101 3.78 2.17 18.12
N ALA A 102 3.50 3.08 19.05
CA ALA A 102 2.98 2.73 20.37
C ALA A 102 1.47 2.50 20.30
N GLY A 103 1.04 1.34 20.78
CA GLY A 103 -0.37 1.02 21.01
C GLY A 103 -0.75 1.25 22.47
N LYS A 104 -1.94 0.76 22.83
CA LYS A 104 -2.31 0.64 24.25
C LYS A 104 -1.49 -0.47 24.92
N ASP A 105 -1.44 -0.42 26.25
CA ASP A 105 -0.86 -1.47 27.11
C ASP A 105 0.60 -1.82 26.78
N GLU A 106 1.42 -0.79 26.50
CA GLU A 106 2.87 -0.93 26.20
C GLU A 106 3.17 -1.84 25.00
N GLN A 107 2.18 -2.07 24.13
CA GLN A 107 2.40 -2.81 22.89
C GLN A 107 3.05 -1.91 21.85
N TRP A 108 3.98 -2.50 21.10
CA TRP A 108 4.70 -1.83 20.02
C TRP A 108 4.48 -2.56 18.70
N PHE A 109 4.41 -1.79 17.61
CA PHE A 109 4.21 -2.29 16.26
C PHE A 109 5.15 -1.57 15.30
N VAL A 110 5.72 -2.28 14.34
CA VAL A 110 6.48 -1.70 13.22
C VAL A 110 5.79 -2.07 11.91
N MET A 111 5.63 -1.10 11.01
CA MET A 111 4.84 -1.29 9.80
C MET A 111 5.54 -2.19 8.78
N ASN A 112 6.87 -2.22 8.76
CA ASN A 112 7.64 -3.10 7.88
C ASN A 112 7.59 -4.60 8.24
N ALA A 113 7.04 -4.96 9.42
CA ALA A 113 6.77 -6.35 9.80
C ALA A 113 5.37 -6.82 9.35
N THR A 114 4.86 -6.24 8.27
CA THR A 114 3.57 -6.54 7.67
C THR A 114 3.70 -7.70 6.69
N ASP A 115 2.88 -8.75 6.87
CA ASP A 115 2.83 -9.89 5.94
C ASP A 115 1.97 -9.62 4.69
N SER A 116 1.02 -8.68 4.80
CA SER A 116 0.16 -8.25 3.68
C SER A 116 -0.17 -6.78 3.81
N TYR A 117 0.09 -5.99 2.77
CA TYR A 117 -0.17 -4.55 2.79
C TYR A 117 -1.13 -4.10 1.70
N LEU A 118 -1.66 -2.90 1.91
CA LEU A 118 -2.27 -2.07 0.90
C LEU A 118 -1.60 -0.68 0.93
N LEU A 119 -1.23 -0.16 -0.23
CA LEU A 119 -0.75 1.21 -0.43
C LEU A 119 -1.64 1.89 -1.46
N ALA A 120 -2.23 3.02 -1.10
CA ALA A 120 -3.07 3.79 -2.04
C ALA A 120 -3.08 5.29 -1.69
N PRO A 121 -3.30 6.17 -2.67
CA PRO A 121 -3.53 7.58 -2.44
C PRO A 121 -4.94 7.88 -1.94
N ALA A 122 -5.14 9.11 -1.45
CA ALA A 122 -6.45 9.62 -1.05
C ALA A 122 -7.48 9.69 -2.20
N SER A 123 -7.04 9.79 -3.46
CA SER A 123 -7.93 9.77 -4.64
C SER A 123 -8.49 8.38 -4.96
N GLY A 124 -7.88 7.31 -4.44
CA GLY A 124 -8.17 5.93 -4.84
C GLY A 124 -7.91 5.64 -6.33
N ALA A 125 -7.19 6.52 -7.04
CA ALA A 125 -6.96 6.41 -8.48
C ALA A 125 -6.12 5.19 -8.86
N TRP A 126 -5.31 4.69 -7.93
CA TRP A 126 -4.55 3.46 -8.05
C TRP A 126 -4.43 2.79 -6.68
N ARG A 127 -4.03 1.52 -6.67
CA ARG A 127 -3.63 0.83 -5.44
C ARG A 127 -2.56 -0.19 -5.73
N ILE A 128 -1.72 -0.42 -4.74
CA ILE A 128 -0.70 -1.47 -4.72
C ILE A 128 -0.97 -2.34 -3.50
N SER A 129 -1.03 -3.65 -3.68
CA SER A 129 -1.22 -4.61 -2.59
C SER A 129 -0.32 -5.81 -2.79
N GLY A 130 0.08 -6.49 -1.73
CA GLY A 130 0.75 -7.77 -1.88
C GLY A 130 0.72 -8.61 -0.61
N GLU A 131 1.33 -9.79 -0.71
CA GLU A 131 1.48 -10.71 0.40
C GLU A 131 2.89 -11.34 0.38
N TYR A 132 3.60 -11.25 1.51
CA TYR A 132 4.92 -11.87 1.71
C TYR A 132 4.87 -13.38 1.43
N ALA A 133 3.81 -14.06 1.87
CA ALA A 133 3.64 -15.50 1.70
C ALA A 133 3.59 -15.94 0.22
N THR A 134 3.21 -15.05 -0.68
CA THR A 134 3.17 -15.33 -2.13
C THR A 134 4.31 -14.66 -2.88
N GLU A 135 5.15 -13.88 -2.18
CA GLU A 135 6.21 -13.03 -2.72
C GLU A 135 5.74 -12.17 -3.91
N ARG A 136 4.45 -11.80 -3.94
CA ARG A 136 3.84 -11.10 -5.08
C ARG A 136 3.08 -9.86 -4.63
N GLY A 137 3.23 -8.80 -5.43
CA GLY A 137 2.46 -7.57 -5.38
C GLY A 137 1.59 -7.41 -6.62
N LYS A 138 0.59 -6.54 -6.53
CA LYS A 138 -0.36 -6.22 -7.60
C LYS A 138 -0.66 -4.73 -7.58
N ILE A 139 -0.45 -4.08 -8.72
CA ILE A 139 -0.88 -2.71 -8.98
C ILE A 139 -2.15 -2.76 -9.82
N ILE A 140 -3.15 -1.98 -9.40
CA ILE A 140 -4.33 -1.69 -10.19
C ILE A 140 -4.43 -0.18 -10.31
N SER A 141 -4.45 0.34 -11.53
CA SER A 141 -4.43 1.78 -11.78
C SER A 141 -5.48 2.21 -12.79
N THR A 142 -6.13 3.34 -12.50
CA THR A 142 -6.99 4.09 -13.44
C THR A 142 -6.29 5.31 -14.03
N VAL A 143 -5.13 5.66 -13.49
CA VAL A 143 -4.14 6.51 -14.14
C VAL A 143 -3.17 5.62 -14.93
N GLY A 144 -2.59 6.11 -16.02
CA GLY A 144 -1.59 5.31 -16.73
C GLY A 144 -0.44 4.92 -15.80
N LEU A 145 0.23 3.80 -16.06
CA LEU A 145 1.45 3.44 -15.32
C LEU A 145 2.66 4.23 -15.86
N PRO A 146 3.67 4.54 -15.00
CA PRO A 146 4.93 5.10 -15.45
C PRO A 146 5.58 4.24 -16.56
N PRO A 147 6.08 4.84 -17.65
CA PRO A 147 6.48 4.15 -18.88
C PRO A 147 7.81 3.33 -18.82
N ASP A 148 8.28 2.95 -17.63
CA ASP A 148 9.51 2.20 -17.32
C ASP A 148 10.87 2.95 -17.49
N GLU A 149 11.62 3.08 -16.38
CA GLU A 149 13.11 3.16 -16.27
C GLU A 149 13.61 3.22 -14.80
N LEU A 150 12.72 3.42 -13.81
CA LEU A 150 13.10 3.60 -12.39
C LEU A 150 12.89 2.38 -11.47
N PHE A 151 12.40 1.24 -11.97
CA PHE A 151 12.05 0.09 -11.12
C PHE A 151 13.05 -1.06 -11.28
N PRO A 152 13.79 -1.48 -10.24
CA PRO A 152 14.75 -2.57 -10.38
C PRO A 152 14.06 -3.94 -10.34
N HIS A 153 14.03 -4.56 -11.53
CA HIS A 153 14.26 -5.98 -11.86
C HIS A 153 13.39 -7.02 -11.10
N ASP A 154 12.36 -7.66 -11.66
CA ASP A 154 12.10 -8.10 -13.03
C ASP A 154 10.60 -8.41 -13.23
N PHE A 155 10.08 -8.18 -14.44
CA PHE A 155 8.71 -8.55 -14.81
C PHE A 155 8.62 -10.01 -15.24
N LEU A 156 7.83 -10.81 -14.52
CA LEU A 156 7.16 -11.96 -15.15
C LEU A 156 6.11 -11.41 -16.13
N ARG A 157 6.53 -11.21 -17.38
CA ARG A 157 5.61 -11.14 -18.52
C ARG A 157 5.03 -12.55 -18.71
N GLU A 158 3.82 -12.80 -18.20
CA GLU A 158 2.95 -13.84 -18.74
C GLU A 158 2.26 -13.33 -20.02
#